data_AF-A0A251S1T1-F1
#
_entry.id   AF-A0A251S1T1-F1
#
_cell.length_a   1.000
_cell.length_b   1.000
_cell.length_c   1.000
_cell.angle_alpha   90.00
_cell.angle_beta   90.00
_cell.angle_gamma   90.00
#
_symmetry.space_group_name_H-M   'P 1'
#
loop_
_entity.id
_entity.type
_entity.pdbx_description
1 polymer ?
#
loop_
_entity_poly.entity_id
_entity_poly.type
_entity_poly.pdbx_seq_one_letter_code
_entity_poly.pdbx_strand_id
1 'polypeptide(L)'
;MSAAVAECFSVLKPGGLLFLRDYGLYDMTMLRFEADQKVGFREYKRSDGTRSCFFSLDIARDLFIGAGFIEVELEYCCVKSVNRRKQKTMHWVWVHGKSHCKSDVNGLVNGLQVSTFSSVARPFLAQPVSSRLVFGHN
;
A
#
# COMPACT_ATOMS: atom_id res chain seq x y z
N MET A 1 -6.85 -4.16 5.80
CA MET A 1 -5.79 -3.13 5.67
C MET A 1 -6.26 -1.91 4.88
N SER A 2 -7.01 -2.05 3.79
CA SER A 2 -7.53 -0.92 3.00
C SER A 2 -8.32 0.11 3.82
N ALA A 3 -9.17 -0.34 4.75
CA ALA A 3 -9.93 0.56 5.63
C ALA A 3 -9.02 1.50 6.44
N ALA A 4 -7.93 0.99 7.04
CA ALA A 4 -7.03 1.81 7.84
C ALA A 4 -6.36 2.92 7.02
N VAL A 5 -5.96 2.61 5.78
CA VAL A 5 -5.35 3.61 4.88
C VAL A 5 -6.38 4.64 4.41
N ALA A 6 -7.62 4.22 4.16
CA ALA A 6 -8.73 5.13 3.83
C ALA A 6 -9.06 6.07 5.01
N GLU A 7 -9.06 5.57 6.24
CA GLU A 7 -9.22 6.41 7.43
C GLU A 7 -8.05 7.38 7.60
N CYS A 8 -6.80 6.95 7.35
CA CYS A 8 -5.68 7.89 7.32
C CYS A 8 -5.90 9.00 6.29
N PHE A 9 -6.44 8.68 5.12
CA PHE A 9 -6.76 9.69 4.10
C PHE A 9 -7.83 10.67 4.58
N SER A 10 -8.88 10.19 5.25
CA SER A 10 -10.00 11.02 5.71
C SER A 10 -9.61 12.03 6.80
N VAL A 11 -8.63 11.70 7.64
CA VAL A 11 -8.18 12.58 8.74
C VAL A 11 -6.99 13.49 8.38
N LEU A 12 -6.29 13.19 7.28
CA LEU A 12 -5.16 14.01 6.84
C LEU A 12 -5.65 15.29 6.17
N LYS A 13 -5.03 16.42 6.52
CA LYS A 13 -5.26 17.69 5.81
C LYS A 13 -4.85 17.55 4.34
N PRO A 14 -5.47 18.31 3.43
CA PRO A 14 -5.03 18.39 2.04
C PRO A 14 -3.53 18.71 1.96
N GLY A 15 -2.78 17.96 1.14
CA GLY A 15 -1.31 18.07 1.05
C GLY A 15 -0.54 17.41 2.21
N GLY A 16 -1.22 16.78 3.18
CA GLY A 16 -0.58 16.02 4.26
C GLY A 16 0.16 14.80 3.75
N LEU A 17 1.19 14.36 4.49
CA LEU A 17 2.02 13.20 4.15
C LEU A 17 1.68 12.00 5.03
N LEU A 18 1.66 10.82 4.41
CA LEU A 18 1.60 9.54 5.09
C LEU A 18 2.88 8.76 4.81
N PHE A 19 3.48 8.21 5.87
CA PHE A 19 4.67 7.38 5.78
C PHE A 19 4.34 5.93 6.12
N LEU A 20 4.79 5.00 5.28
CA LEU A 20 4.72 3.57 5.52
C LEU A 20 6.10 3.04 5.91
N ARG A 21 6.14 2.27 6.99
CA ARG A 21 7.28 1.43 7.33
C ARG A 21 6.80 0.07 7.80
N ASP A 22 7.00 -0.96 6.99
CA ASP A 22 6.54 -2.32 7.30
C ASP A 22 7.50 -3.39 6.74
N TYR A 23 7.25 -4.67 7.02
CA TYR A 23 8.03 -5.79 6.51
C TYR A 23 7.80 -6.00 5.02
N GLY A 24 8.90 -6.12 4.27
CA GLY A 24 8.89 -6.44 2.85
C GLY A 24 8.90 -7.94 2.57
N LEU A 25 8.58 -8.29 1.33
CA LEU A 25 8.71 -9.66 0.85
C LEU A 25 10.12 -10.20 1.05
N TYR A 26 10.19 -11.51 1.35
CA TYR A 26 11.43 -12.25 1.56
C TYR A 26 12.27 -11.74 2.74
N ASP A 27 11.67 -10.96 3.64
CA ASP A 27 12.29 -10.69 4.94
C ASP A 27 12.63 -12.01 5.64
N MET A 28 13.76 -12.04 6.35
CA MET A 28 14.23 -13.23 7.04
C MET A 28 13.20 -13.83 8.01
N THR A 29 12.30 -13.03 8.58
CA THR A 29 11.21 -13.56 9.42
C THR A 29 10.13 -14.28 8.59
N MET A 30 9.82 -13.79 7.38
CA MET A 30 8.93 -14.48 6.43
C MET A 30 9.44 -15.87 6.11
N LEU A 31 10.74 -15.98 5.83
CA LEU A 31 11.41 -17.23 5.43
C LEU A 31 11.52 -18.27 6.55
N ARG A 32 11.21 -17.90 7.79
CA ARG A 32 11.26 -18.78 8.97
C ARG A 32 9.91 -19.31 9.41
N PHE A 33 8.82 -18.78 8.87
CA PHE A 33 7.51 -19.29 9.19
C PHE A 33 7.33 -20.67 8.57
N GLU A 34 6.86 -21.60 9.39
CA GLU A 34 6.48 -22.94 8.95
C GLU A 34 5.18 -22.89 8.12
N ALA A 35 4.93 -23.93 7.32
CA ALA A 35 3.79 -23.97 6.41
C ALA A 35 2.43 -23.89 7.14
N ASP A 36 2.34 -24.47 8.35
CA ASP A 36 1.17 -24.44 9.22
C ASP A 36 0.91 -23.06 9.84
N GLN A 37 1.92 -22.19 9.89
CA GLN A 37 1.80 -20.81 10.34
C GLN A 37 1.25 -19.88 9.26
N LYS A 38 1.21 -20.30 7.99
CA LYS A 38 0.65 -19.50 6.90
C LYS A 38 -0.88 -19.56 6.93
N VAL A 39 -1.51 -18.43 7.22
CA VAL A 39 -2.98 -18.35 7.38
C VAL A 39 -3.68 -17.67 6.19
N GLY A 40 -2.92 -17.11 5.26
CA GLY A 40 -3.49 -16.43 4.10
C GLY A 40 -2.44 -16.05 3.06
N PHE A 41 -2.83 -15.14 2.16
CA PHE A 41 -1.91 -14.61 1.15
C PHE A 41 -0.92 -13.66 1.81
N ARG A 42 0.31 -14.15 2.03
CA ARG A 42 1.40 -13.41 2.68
C ARG A 42 1.07 -12.99 4.13
N GLU A 43 0.11 -13.67 4.75
CA GLU A 43 -0.24 -13.53 6.16
C GLU A 43 0.19 -14.78 6.94
N TYR A 44 0.85 -14.55 8.08
CA TYR A 44 1.42 -15.59 8.92
C TYR A 44 1.03 -15.37 10.38
N LYS A 45 0.70 -16.45 11.09
CA LYS A 45 0.38 -16.43 12.51
C LYS A 45 1.64 -16.67 13.34
N ARG A 46 1.86 -15.79 14.31
CA ARG A 46 2.94 -15.91 15.30
C ARG A 46 2.50 -16.80 16.46
N SER A 47 3.47 -17.29 17.23
CA SER A 47 3.23 -18.15 18.40
C SER A 47 2.41 -17.46 19.50
N ASP A 48 2.47 -16.13 19.57
CA ASP A 48 1.69 -15.28 20.48
C ASP A 48 0.24 -15.03 20.02
N GLY A 49 -0.16 -15.60 18.87
CA GLY A 49 -1.49 -15.43 18.29
C GLY A 49 -1.67 -14.19 17.42
N THR A 50 -0.67 -13.30 17.34
CA THR A 50 -0.71 -12.13 16.45
C THR A 50 -0.39 -12.52 15.00
N ARG A 51 -0.64 -11.60 14.06
CA ARG A 51 -0.39 -11.83 12.62
C ARG A 51 0.77 -10.98 12.12
N SER A 52 1.54 -11.54 11.19
CA SER A 52 2.55 -10.83 10.39
C SER A 52 2.13 -10.83 8.94
N CYS A 53 2.18 -9.68 8.30
CA CYS A 53 1.91 -9.51 6.87
C CYS A 53 3.17 -9.00 6.19
N PHE A 54 3.45 -9.47 4.98
CA PHE A 54 4.65 -9.09 4.22
C PHE A 54 4.25 -8.42 2.91
N PHE A 55 4.73 -7.19 2.73
CA PHE A 55 4.31 -6.32 1.63
C PHE A 55 5.23 -6.45 0.43
N SER A 56 4.63 -6.48 -0.76
CA SER A 56 5.34 -6.07 -1.97
C SER A 56 5.12 -4.59 -2.23
N LEU A 57 6.04 -3.96 -2.97
CA LEU A 57 5.85 -2.58 -3.41
C LEU A 57 4.55 -2.40 -4.21
N ASP A 58 4.17 -3.37 -5.06
CA ASP A 58 2.93 -3.26 -5.86
C ASP A 58 1.67 -3.22 -4.99
N ILE A 59 1.52 -4.18 -4.07
CA ILE A 59 0.41 -4.18 -3.10
C ILE A 59 0.39 -2.91 -2.25
N ALA A 60 1.55 -2.43 -1.80
CA ALA A 60 1.61 -1.18 -1.03
C ALA A 60 1.13 0.00 -1.90
N ARG A 61 1.60 0.09 -3.15
CA ARG A 61 1.18 1.11 -4.12
C ARG A 61 -0.31 1.07 -4.37
N ASP A 62 -0.86 -0.10 -4.69
CA ASP A 62 -2.29 -0.30 -4.94
C ASP A 62 -3.13 0.10 -3.73
N LEU A 63 -2.64 -0.18 -2.52
CA LEU A 63 -3.31 0.19 -1.28
C LEU A 63 -3.40 1.72 -1.09
N PHE A 64 -2.31 2.45 -1.33
CA PHE A 64 -2.30 3.91 -1.18
C PHE A 64 -3.04 4.62 -2.31
N ILE A 65 -2.79 4.21 -3.57
CA ILE A 65 -3.48 4.79 -4.73
C ILE A 65 -4.98 4.52 -4.65
N GLY A 66 -5.37 3.31 -4.27
CA GLY A 66 -6.78 2.94 -4.09
C GLY A 66 -7.50 3.77 -3.01
N ALA A 67 -6.76 4.27 -2.00
CA ALA A 67 -7.29 5.17 -0.98
C ALA A 67 -7.26 6.66 -1.39
N GLY A 68 -6.69 7.01 -2.55
CA GLY A 68 -6.66 8.37 -3.08
C GLY A 68 -5.36 9.14 -2.86
N PHE A 69 -4.35 8.52 -2.22
CA PHE A 69 -3.02 9.11 -2.09
C PHE A 69 -2.28 9.14 -3.43
N ILE A 70 -1.31 10.05 -3.53
CA ILE A 70 -0.34 10.07 -4.63
C ILE A 70 1.01 9.63 -4.07
N GLU A 71 1.58 8.58 -4.66
CA GLU A 71 2.90 8.07 -4.33
C GLU A 71 3.98 9.13 -4.58
N VAL A 72 4.88 9.31 -3.60
CA VAL A 72 6.06 10.17 -3.73
C VAL A 72 7.32 9.30 -3.78
N GLU A 73 7.47 8.39 -2.82
CA GLU A 73 8.58 7.44 -2.73
C GLU A 73 8.03 6.09 -2.26
N LEU A 74 8.49 4.99 -2.88
CA LEU A 74 8.15 3.63 -2.44
C LEU A 74 9.26 2.66 -2.83
N GLU A 75 9.97 2.15 -1.84
CA GLU A 75 11.16 1.32 -2.05
C GLU A 75 11.32 0.21 -1.00
N TYR A 76 12.14 -0.77 -1.34
CA TYR A 76 12.66 -1.70 -0.34
C TYR A 76 13.96 -1.17 0.26
N CYS A 77 14.02 -1.13 1.58
CA CYS A 77 15.27 -0.89 2.32
C CYS A 77 15.80 -2.23 2.86
N CYS A 78 16.83 -2.76 2.20
CA CYS A 78 17.47 -4.02 2.56
C CYS A 78 18.63 -3.77 3.52
N VAL A 79 18.55 -4.32 4.74
CA VAL A 79 19.56 -4.11 5.80
C VAL A 79 20.16 -5.44 6.24
N LYS A 80 21.50 -5.52 6.26
CA LYS A 80 22.23 -6.64 6.85
C LYS A 80 22.66 -6.31 8.28
N SER A 81 22.16 -7.05 9.25
CA SER A 81 22.55 -6.94 10.66
C SER A 81 23.31 -8.17 11.12
N VAL A 82 24.38 -7.99 11.89
CA VAL A 82 25.21 -9.09 12.40
C VAL A 82 25.17 -9.10 13.92
N ASN A 83 24.57 -10.14 14.49
CA ASN A 83 24.67 -10.42 15.92
C ASN A 83 25.93 -11.24 16.17
N ARG A 84 27.02 -10.57 16.55
CA ARG A 84 28.34 -11.20 16.80
C ARG A 84 28.31 -12.19 17.96
N ARG A 85 27.53 -11.92 19.03
CA ARG A 85 27.42 -12.82 20.18
C ARG A 85 26.80 -14.16 19.80
N LYS A 86 25.78 -14.15 18.93
CA LYS A 86 25.09 -15.36 18.46
C LYS A 86 25.62 -15.88 17.11
N GLN A 87 26.70 -15.28 16.58
CA GLN A 87 27.26 -15.58 15.25
C GLN A 87 26.18 -15.65 14.15
N LYS A 88 25.20 -14.74 14.22
CA LYS A 88 24.01 -14.77 13.36
C LYS A 88 23.96 -13.54 12.47
N THR A 89 23.96 -13.76 11.17
CA THR A 89 23.65 -12.73 10.17
C THR A 89 22.14 -12.69 9.94
N MET A 90 21.59 -11.49 9.87
CA MET A 90 20.17 -11.22 9.68
C MET A 90 19.98 -10.30 8.49
N HIS A 91 19.13 -10.72 7.56
CA HIS A 91 18.78 -9.95 6.36
C HIS A 91 17.36 -9.42 6.53
N TRP A 92 17.26 -8.11 6.70
CA TRP A 92 16.00 -7.42 6.88
C TRP A 92 15.57 -6.81 5.56
N VAL A 93 14.30 -6.95 5.23
CA VAL A 93 13.69 -6.28 4.08
C VAL A 93 12.55 -5.44 4.63
N TRP A 94 12.69 -4.12 4.52
CA TRP A 94 11.65 -3.17 4.91
C TRP A 94 11.02 -2.57 3.67
N VAL A 95 9.71 -2.34 3.70
CA VAL A 95 9.07 -1.39 2.79
C VAL A 95 9.15 -0.01 3.43
N HIS A 96 9.67 0.95 2.68
CA HIS A 96 9.62 2.37 3.00
C HIS A 96 8.71 3.04 1.96
N GLY A 97 7.67 3.73 2.42
CA GLY A 97 6.76 4.46 1.56
C GLY A 97 6.47 5.85 2.08
N LYS A 98 6.24 6.78 1.15
CA LYS A 98 5.84 8.16 1.40
C LYS A 98 4.85 8.57 0.33
N SER A 99 3.69 9.05 0.75
CA SER A 99 2.60 9.44 -0.14
C SER A 99 1.92 10.69 0.36
N HIS A 100 1.40 11.53 -0.54
CA HIS A 100 0.67 12.74 -0.18
C HIS A 100 -0.84 12.60 -0.39
N CYS A 101 -1.62 13.17 0.53
CA CYS A 101 -3.04 13.38 0.34
C CYS A 101 -3.22 14.46 -0.75
N LYS A 102 -4.10 14.22 -1.72
CA LYS A 102 -4.37 15.20 -2.79
C LYS A 102 -4.73 16.54 -2.17
N SER A 103 -4.14 17.61 -2.70
CA SER A 103 -4.57 18.96 -2.39
C SER A 103 -6.02 19.13 -2.85
N ASP A 104 -6.84 19.84 -2.07
CA ASP A 104 -8.17 20.24 -2.50
C ASP A 104 -8.02 21.07 -3.78
N VAL A 105 -8.40 20.49 -4.92
CA VAL A 105 -8.26 21.12 -6.24
C VAL A 105 -9.30 22.24 -6.46
N ASN A 106 -10.04 22.64 -5.42
CA ASN A 106 -11.04 23.70 -5.49
C ASN A 106 -10.46 25.13 -5.34
N GLY A 107 -9.14 25.30 -5.23
CA GLY A 107 -8.50 26.61 -5.03
C GLY A 107 -7.53 27.09 -6.11
N LEU A 108 -7.15 26.25 -7.08
CA LEU A 108 -6.13 26.61 -8.09
C LEU A 108 -6.52 26.10 -9.49
N VAL A 109 -7.72 26.48 -9.94
CA VAL A 109 -8.04 26.50 -11.38
C VAL A 109 -7.98 27.93 -11.90
N ASN A 110 -6.79 28.51 -11.87
CA ASN A 110 -6.44 29.64 -12.74
C ASN A 110 -4.98 29.49 -13.15
N GLY A 111 -4.77 28.91 -14.34
CA GLY A 111 -3.57 29.12 -15.13
C GLY A 111 -2.38 28.20 -14.87
N LEU A 112 -2.48 26.92 -15.23
CA LEU A 112 -1.38 26.25 -15.93
C LEU A 112 -1.90 25.05 -16.72
N GLN A 113 -2.14 25.29 -18.01
CA GLN A 113 -2.48 24.25 -18.98
C GLN A 113 -1.20 23.45 -19.27
N VAL A 114 -1.02 22.30 -18.63
CA VAL A 114 0.02 21.34 -19.03
C VAL A 114 -0.54 20.49 -20.16
N SER A 115 -0.07 20.78 -21.37
CA SER A 115 -0.36 20.01 -22.58
C SER A 115 0.16 18.58 -22.44
N THR A 116 -0.73 17.61 -22.25
CA THR A 116 -0.42 16.19 -22.45
C THR A 116 -0.49 15.88 -23.94
N PHE A 117 0.63 15.39 -24.48
CA PHE A 117 0.71 14.84 -25.83
C PHE A 117 -0.25 13.65 -25.96
N SER A 118 -1.14 13.78 -26.94
CA SER A 118 -2.04 12.73 -27.42
C SER A 118 -1.22 11.65 -28.13
N SER A 119 -1.31 10.40 -27.66
CA SER A 119 -1.08 9.22 -28.48
C SER A 119 -2.32 8.35 -28.41
N VAL A 120 -2.99 8.31 -29.54
CA VAL A 120 -4.24 7.62 -29.85
C VAL A 120 -4.11 6.11 -29.65
N ALA A 121 -4.98 5.51 -28.83
CA ALA A 121 -5.41 4.11 -28.98
C ALA A 121 -6.87 3.99 -28.53
N ARG A 122 -7.74 3.59 -29.46
CA ARG A 122 -9.20 3.45 -29.34
C ARG A 122 -9.60 2.17 -28.57
N PRO A 123 -10.87 2.09 -28.10
CA PRO A 123 -11.28 1.25 -26.99
C PRO A 123 -11.82 -0.13 -27.42
N PHE A 124 -11.74 -1.11 -26.52
CA PHE A 124 -12.52 -2.34 -26.58
C PHE A 124 -13.56 -2.33 -25.47
N LEU A 125 -14.82 -2.45 -25.87
CA LEU A 125 -16.02 -2.47 -25.04
C LEU A 125 -16.09 -3.74 -24.17
N ALA A 126 -16.42 -3.57 -22.89
CA ALA A 126 -17.03 -4.61 -22.07
C ALA A 126 -18.11 -3.97 -21.19
N GLN A 127 -19.32 -4.53 -21.23
CA GLN A 127 -20.56 -3.97 -20.69
C GLN A 127 -20.69 -4.14 -19.16
N PRO A 128 -21.48 -3.27 -18.48
CA PRO A 128 -21.74 -3.40 -17.05
C PRO A 128 -22.86 -4.41 -16.75
N VAL A 129 -22.60 -5.31 -15.80
CA VAL A 129 -23.64 -6.13 -15.16
C VAL A 129 -24.27 -5.34 -14.01
N SER A 130 -25.57 -5.16 -14.11
CA SER A 130 -26.44 -4.48 -13.14
C SER A 130 -26.62 -5.30 -11.87
N SER A 131 -26.37 -4.71 -10.70
CA SER A 131 -27.00 -5.12 -9.44
C SER A 131 -27.67 -3.91 -8.79
N ARG A 132 -29.00 -3.97 -8.78
CA ARG A 132 -29.97 -3.00 -8.28
C ARG A 132 -30.02 -3.10 -6.75
N LEU A 133 -29.64 -2.03 -6.03
CA LEU A 133 -29.93 -1.87 -4.60
C LEU A 133 -31.14 -0.95 -4.47
N VAL A 134 -32.22 -1.50 -3.89
CA VAL A 134 -33.48 -0.80 -3.62
C VAL A 134 -33.39 -0.19 -2.21
N PHE A 135 -33.61 1.12 -2.09
CA PHE A 135 -33.80 1.80 -0.81
C PHE A 135 -35.22 1.56 -0.29
N GLY A 136 -35.33 1.05 0.93
CA GLY A 136 -36.59 1.03 1.69
C GLY A 136 -36.47 2.01 2.85
N HIS A 137 -37.35 3.02 2.88
CA HIS A 137 -37.65 3.80 4.06
C HIS A 137 -38.79 3.13 4.83
N ASN A 138 -38.61 3.01 6.14
CA ASN A 138 -39.63 3.29 7.16
C ASN A 138 -38.89 3.62 8.45
#